data_AF-A0A062VID9-F1
#
_entry.id   AF-A0A062VID9-F1
#
_cell.length_a   1.000
_cell.length_b   1.000
_cell.length_c   1.000
_cell.angle_alpha   90.00
_cell.angle_beta   90.00
_cell.angle_gamma   90.00
#
_symmetry.space_group_name_H-M   'P 1'
#
loop_
_entity.id
_entity.type
_entity.pdbx_description
1 polymer ?
#
loop_
_entity_poly.entity_id
_entity_poly.type
_entity_poly.pdbx_seq_one_letter_code
_entity_poly.pdbx_strand_id
1 'polypeptide(L)'
;MVRRPSAFDRARQAIARAIAPEAVRRFDGAAGGRRWDRGAHFGAVSTEALAAAGPMRSRARYFYNNNAHARSGVEALVTHLVGTGISPASKAANTDARTALGAAWATWQNVADADGRTDLAGVVALAVHGMIVDGDSLLHLIQTPRGLRVRAIPAEQLDEAKTADLGDGRYIVGGVEFAADGTRAAYWILPVKPTQTAITYAPSIRIPASDVLHLCAPVGIG
;
A
#
# COMPACT_ATOMS: atom_id res chain seq x y z
N MET A 1 30.00 28.54 35.96
CA MET A 1 30.68 29.22 34.84
C MET A 1 30.77 28.25 33.67
N VAL A 2 29.87 28.34 32.68
CA VAL A 2 29.79 27.38 31.56
C VAL A 2 30.81 27.78 30.49
N ARG A 3 31.82 26.95 30.27
CA ARG A 3 32.92 27.21 29.33
C ARG A 3 32.38 27.18 27.90
N ARG A 4 32.42 28.31 27.19
CA ARG A 4 31.99 28.37 25.77
C ARG A 4 32.98 27.59 24.91
N PRO A 5 32.51 26.71 24.00
CA PRO A 5 33.39 25.91 23.16
C PRO A 5 34.20 26.81 22.21
N SER A 6 35.49 26.49 22.04
CA SER A 6 36.41 27.29 21.23
C SER A 6 36.14 27.13 19.73
N ALA A 7 36.66 28.05 18.90
CA ALA A 7 36.56 27.93 17.44
C ALA A 7 37.18 26.60 16.92
N PHE A 8 38.23 26.13 17.58
CA PHE A 8 38.87 24.84 17.30
C PHE A 8 37.96 23.65 17.64
N ASP A 9 37.22 23.71 18.76
CA ASP A 9 36.27 22.65 19.13
C ASP A 9 35.11 22.54 18.14
N ARG A 10 34.64 23.69 17.64
CA ARG A 10 33.60 23.74 16.60
C ARG A 10 34.09 23.22 15.26
N ALA A 11 35.31 23.58 14.84
CA ALA A 11 35.93 23.05 13.63
C ALA A 11 36.15 21.54 13.73
N ARG A 12 36.65 21.06 14.88
CA ARG A 12 36.84 19.63 15.14
C ARG A 12 35.52 18.85 15.16
N GLN A 13 34.45 19.42 15.73
CA GLN A 13 33.11 18.82 15.67
C GLN A 13 32.52 18.83 14.25
N ALA A 14 32.75 19.88 13.46
CA ALA A 14 32.29 19.95 12.08
C ALA A 14 32.99 18.92 11.19
N ILE A 15 34.32 18.78 11.34
CA ILE A 15 35.11 17.74 10.67
C ILE A 15 34.71 16.35 11.13
N ALA A 16 34.50 16.15 12.45
CA ALA A 16 34.04 14.87 12.98
C ALA A 16 32.64 14.49 12.48
N ARG A 17 31.72 15.46 12.29
CA ARG A 17 30.41 15.23 11.66
C ARG A 17 30.53 14.94 10.16
N ALA A 18 31.47 15.57 9.46
CA ALA A 18 31.69 15.36 8.03
C ALA A 18 32.34 14.00 7.73
N ILE A 19 33.10 13.45 8.68
CA ILE A 19 33.79 12.15 8.56
C ILE A 19 33.02 11.01 9.25
N ALA A 20 32.09 11.34 10.15
CA ALA A 20 31.23 10.34 10.79
C ALA A 20 30.43 9.59 9.71
N PRO A 21 30.39 8.25 9.76
CA PRO A 21 29.54 7.48 8.86
C PRO A 21 28.11 7.99 9.01
N GLU A 22 27.48 8.33 7.89
CA GLU A 22 26.09 8.79 7.87
C GLU A 22 25.23 7.70 8.53
N ALA A 23 24.53 8.06 9.61
CA ALA A 23 23.64 7.13 10.28
C ALA A 23 22.53 6.74 9.31
N VAL A 24 22.59 5.54 8.75
CA VAL A 24 21.61 5.07 7.79
C VAL A 24 20.35 4.66 8.53
N ARG A 25 19.28 5.40 8.30
CA ARG A 25 17.93 5.10 8.80
C ARG A 25 17.21 4.30 7.73
N ARG A 26 16.65 3.15 8.09
CA ARG A 26 15.91 2.26 7.17
C ARG A 26 15.40 1.01 7.89
N PHE A 27 14.47 0.33 7.23
CA PHE A 27 14.20 -1.08 7.47
C PHE A 27 15.36 -1.94 6.93
N ASP A 28 15.81 -2.94 7.68
CA ASP A 28 16.88 -3.85 7.24
C ASP A 28 16.48 -4.66 6.01
N GLY A 29 15.19 -4.97 5.90
CA GLY A 29 14.59 -5.55 4.71
C GLY A 29 14.76 -4.71 3.44
N ALA A 30 15.04 -3.41 3.56
CA ALA A 30 15.36 -2.50 2.46
C ALA A 30 16.87 -2.19 2.31
N ALA A 31 17.72 -2.67 3.23
CA ALA A 31 19.15 -2.37 3.21
C ALA A 31 19.87 -3.04 2.02
N GLY A 32 20.76 -2.33 1.33
CA GLY A 32 21.53 -2.88 0.20
C GLY A 32 22.73 -3.76 0.58
N GLY A 33 23.12 -3.77 1.86
CA GLY A 33 24.33 -4.47 2.35
C GLY A 33 24.06 -5.92 2.76
N ARG A 34 25.11 -6.76 2.70
CA ARG A 34 25.05 -8.18 3.13
C ARG A 34 25.15 -8.38 4.65
N ARG A 35 25.58 -7.36 5.39
CA ARG A 35 25.82 -7.43 6.83
C ARG A 35 24.87 -6.48 7.55
N TRP A 36 24.43 -6.91 8.73
CA TRP A 36 23.74 -6.07 9.68
C TRP A 36 24.56 -4.81 9.99
N ASP A 37 23.94 -3.65 9.89
CA ASP A 37 24.56 -2.38 10.24
C ASP A 37 24.53 -2.20 11.77
N ARG A 38 25.71 -2.15 12.39
CA ARG A 38 25.83 -1.97 13.85
C ARG A 38 25.36 -0.59 14.32
N GLY A 39 25.12 0.35 13.40
CA GLY A 39 24.56 1.68 13.66
C GLY A 39 23.13 1.87 13.15
N ALA A 40 22.34 0.80 12.95
CA ALA A 40 20.95 0.91 12.51
C ALA A 40 20.07 1.64 13.54
N HIS A 41 19.36 2.69 13.10
CA HIS A 41 18.43 3.47 13.91
C HIS A 41 17.22 3.90 13.06
N PHE A 42 16.07 4.14 13.69
CA PHE A 42 14.90 4.71 13.02
C PHE A 42 14.77 6.22 13.26
N GLY A 43 14.31 6.95 12.23
CA GLY A 43 13.78 8.31 12.33
C GLY A 43 12.26 8.30 12.50
N ALA A 44 11.56 9.18 11.78
CA ALA A 44 10.10 9.10 11.69
C ALA A 44 9.72 7.84 10.89
N VAL A 45 8.91 6.97 11.49
CA VAL A 45 8.58 5.66 10.91
C VAL A 45 7.92 5.79 9.53
N SER A 46 7.07 6.81 9.34
CA SER A 46 6.38 7.07 8.08
C SER A 46 7.31 7.36 6.90
N THR A 47 8.35 8.18 7.11
CA THR A 47 9.32 8.53 6.05
C THR A 47 10.21 7.34 5.70
N GLU A 48 10.63 6.59 6.71
CA GLU A 48 11.46 5.39 6.53
C GLU A 48 10.67 4.26 5.86
N ALA A 49 9.37 4.12 6.18
CA ALA A 49 8.48 3.14 5.57
C ALA A 49 8.28 3.42 4.08
N LEU A 50 8.03 4.68 3.71
CA LEU A 50 7.90 5.08 2.30
C LEU A 50 9.17 4.79 1.50
N ALA A 51 10.34 5.14 2.05
CA ALA A 51 11.61 4.88 1.39
C ALA A 51 11.92 3.37 1.24
N ALA A 52 11.43 2.55 2.18
CA ALA A 52 11.64 1.11 2.19
C ALA A 52 10.65 0.33 1.31
N ALA A 53 9.49 0.91 0.97
CA ALA A 53 8.38 0.24 0.28
C ALA A 53 8.83 -0.48 -1.01
N GLY A 54 9.43 0.24 -1.97
CA GLY A 54 9.90 -0.34 -3.24
C GLY A 54 10.88 -1.51 -3.06
N PRO A 55 12.03 -1.33 -2.37
CA PRO A 55 13.00 -2.40 -2.14
C PRO A 55 12.42 -3.62 -1.39
N MET A 56 11.58 -3.39 -0.37
CA MET A 56 10.94 -4.48 0.39
C MET A 56 9.98 -5.27 -0.47
N ARG A 57 9.10 -4.58 -1.23
CA ARG A 57 8.16 -5.18 -2.19
C ARG A 57 8.88 -6.09 -3.19
N SER A 58 9.96 -5.59 -3.81
CA SER A 58 10.77 -6.36 -4.76
C SER A 58 11.34 -7.64 -4.14
N ARG A 59 11.89 -7.56 -2.93
CA ARG A 59 12.50 -8.70 -2.22
C ARG A 59 11.46 -9.70 -1.73
N ALA A 60 10.33 -9.23 -1.21
CA ALA A 60 9.23 -10.08 -0.77
C ALA A 60 8.68 -10.90 -1.94
N ARG A 61 8.47 -10.27 -3.10
CA ARG A 61 8.09 -10.97 -4.34
C ARG A 61 9.14 -11.98 -4.79
N TYR A 62 10.43 -11.66 -4.69
CA TYR A 62 11.50 -12.62 -5.00
C TYR A 62 11.38 -13.88 -4.13
N PHE A 63 11.24 -13.72 -2.81
CA PHE A 63 11.11 -14.87 -1.91
C PHE A 63 9.81 -15.64 -2.14
N TYR A 64 8.69 -14.95 -2.36
CA TYR A 64 7.43 -15.60 -2.68
C TYR A 64 7.52 -16.48 -3.94
N ASN A 65 8.20 -16.01 -4.99
CA ASN A 65 8.31 -16.76 -6.25
C ASN A 65 9.36 -17.88 -6.21
N ASN A 66 10.43 -17.73 -5.41
CA ASN A 66 11.58 -18.64 -5.45
C ASN A 66 11.74 -19.55 -4.22
N ASN A 67 11.02 -19.29 -3.12
CA ASN A 67 11.11 -20.09 -1.90
C ASN A 67 9.75 -20.73 -1.59
N ALA A 68 9.70 -22.06 -1.66
CA ALA A 68 8.49 -22.84 -1.43
C ALA A 68 7.88 -22.64 -0.03
N HIS A 69 8.70 -22.43 1.00
CA HIS A 69 8.21 -22.18 2.36
C HIS A 69 7.56 -20.79 2.47
N ALA A 70 8.20 -19.77 1.88
CA ALA A 70 7.63 -18.42 1.86
C ALA A 70 6.31 -18.41 1.09
N ARG A 71 6.28 -19.06 -0.08
CA ARG A 71 5.08 -19.22 -0.90
C ARG A 71 3.96 -19.92 -0.13
N SER A 72 4.24 -21.06 0.47
CA SER A 72 3.26 -21.84 1.23
C SER A 72 2.69 -21.05 2.40
N GLY A 73 3.51 -20.27 3.12
CA GLY A 73 3.04 -19.41 4.20
C GLY A 73 2.07 -18.33 3.72
N VAL A 74 2.39 -17.66 2.60
CA VAL A 74 1.50 -16.65 2.00
C VAL A 74 0.19 -17.27 1.52
N GLU A 75 0.26 -18.38 0.77
CA GLU A 75 -0.93 -19.06 0.26
C GLU A 75 -1.85 -19.52 1.39
N ALA A 76 -1.31 -20.09 2.48
CA ALA A 76 -2.08 -20.48 3.65
C ALA A 76 -2.80 -19.28 4.31
N LEU A 77 -2.12 -18.15 4.46
CA LEU A 77 -2.72 -16.93 5.00
C LEU A 77 -3.85 -16.40 4.11
N VAL A 78 -3.64 -16.33 2.79
CA VAL A 78 -4.68 -15.89 1.84
C VAL A 78 -5.89 -16.82 1.90
N THR A 79 -5.66 -18.15 1.87
CA THR A 79 -6.75 -19.13 1.94
C THR A 79 -7.56 -19.00 3.23
N HIS A 80 -6.92 -18.79 4.38
CA HIS A 80 -7.63 -18.68 5.65
C HIS A 80 -8.31 -17.33 5.88
N LEU A 81 -7.75 -16.24 5.36
CA LEU A 81 -8.35 -14.90 5.47
C LEU A 81 -9.57 -14.74 4.55
N VAL A 82 -9.50 -15.28 3.34
CA VAL A 82 -10.57 -15.14 2.34
C VAL A 82 -11.61 -16.24 2.48
N GLY A 83 -11.16 -17.47 2.75
CA GLY A 83 -12.01 -18.65 2.82
C GLY A 83 -12.81 -18.85 1.54
N THR A 84 -14.11 -19.08 1.68
CA THR A 84 -15.06 -19.22 0.56
C THR A 84 -15.61 -17.88 0.06
N GLY A 85 -15.08 -16.75 0.54
CA GLY A 85 -15.60 -15.42 0.27
C GLY A 85 -16.58 -14.92 1.34
N ILE A 86 -16.95 -13.65 1.21
CA ILE A 86 -17.80 -12.94 2.17
C ILE A 86 -19.28 -13.23 1.84
N SER A 87 -20.01 -13.74 2.82
CA SER A 87 -21.47 -13.90 2.73
C SER A 87 -22.17 -12.93 3.68
N PRO A 88 -22.92 -11.93 3.17
CA PRO A 88 -23.58 -10.95 4.02
C PRO A 88 -24.83 -11.54 4.68
N ALA A 89 -24.95 -11.35 5.98
CA ALA A 89 -26.17 -11.63 6.72
C ALA A 89 -27.07 -10.38 6.74
N SER A 90 -28.08 -10.34 5.86
CA SER A 90 -29.04 -9.23 5.82
C SER A 90 -29.85 -9.15 7.12
N LYS A 91 -29.90 -7.95 7.72
CA LYS A 91 -30.68 -7.65 8.94
C LYS A 91 -32.09 -7.11 8.62
N ALA A 92 -32.55 -7.20 7.37
CA ALA A 92 -33.88 -6.71 7.00
C ALA A 92 -34.98 -7.47 7.77
N ALA A 93 -35.97 -6.74 8.29
CA ALA A 93 -37.07 -7.33 9.07
C ALA A 93 -37.98 -8.25 8.23
N ASN A 94 -38.17 -7.91 6.95
CA ASN A 94 -38.97 -8.71 6.01
C ASN A 94 -38.16 -9.90 5.46
N THR A 95 -38.68 -11.11 5.60
CA THR A 95 -38.08 -12.34 5.08
C THR A 95 -37.94 -12.34 3.56
N ASP A 96 -38.92 -11.83 2.81
CA ASP A 96 -38.86 -11.80 1.35
C ASP A 96 -37.75 -10.86 0.88
N ALA A 97 -37.60 -9.71 1.56
CA ALA A 97 -36.52 -8.76 1.29
C ALA A 97 -35.14 -9.37 1.60
N ARG A 98 -35.00 -10.15 2.68
CA ARG A 98 -33.75 -10.86 2.98
C ARG A 98 -33.39 -11.86 1.89
N THR A 99 -34.35 -12.66 1.44
CA THR A 99 -34.15 -13.63 0.35
C THR A 99 -33.75 -12.93 -0.96
N ALA A 100 -34.44 -11.84 -1.31
CA ALA A 100 -34.12 -11.05 -2.51
C ALA A 100 -32.71 -10.45 -2.45
N LEU A 101 -32.29 -9.90 -1.31
CA LEU A 101 -30.95 -9.38 -1.11
C LEU A 101 -29.88 -10.48 -1.20
N GLY A 102 -30.13 -11.65 -0.62
CA GLY A 102 -29.23 -12.80 -0.72
C GLY A 102 -29.05 -13.28 -2.16
N ALA A 103 -30.15 -13.36 -2.93
CA ALA A 103 -30.09 -13.71 -4.34
C ALA A 103 -29.33 -12.65 -5.16
N ALA A 104 -29.62 -11.36 -4.92
CA ALA A 104 -28.93 -10.26 -5.59
C ALA A 104 -27.41 -10.28 -5.30
N TRP A 105 -27.01 -10.54 -4.06
CA TRP A 105 -25.60 -10.71 -3.69
C TRP A 105 -24.97 -11.90 -4.41
N ALA A 106 -25.61 -13.07 -4.39
CA ALA A 106 -25.10 -14.28 -5.02
C ALA A 106 -24.92 -14.11 -6.54
N THR A 107 -25.77 -13.33 -7.20
CA THR A 107 -25.58 -12.96 -8.61
C THR A 107 -24.45 -11.94 -8.79
N TRP A 108 -24.44 -10.88 -7.99
CA TRP A 108 -23.48 -9.78 -8.13
C TRP A 108 -22.04 -10.23 -7.88
N GLN A 109 -21.80 -11.06 -6.87
CA GLN A 109 -20.44 -11.50 -6.52
C GLN A 109 -19.73 -12.18 -7.70
N ASN A 110 -20.46 -12.92 -8.55
CA ASN A 110 -19.90 -13.61 -9.72
C ASN A 110 -19.45 -12.67 -10.84
N VAL A 111 -19.92 -11.43 -10.81
CA VAL A 111 -19.61 -10.42 -11.82
C VAL A 111 -18.92 -9.20 -11.20
N ALA A 112 -18.58 -9.24 -9.91
CA ALA A 112 -18.07 -8.07 -9.19
C ALA A 112 -16.73 -7.59 -9.76
N ASP A 113 -15.89 -8.48 -10.30
CA ASP A 113 -14.60 -8.14 -10.88
C ASP A 113 -14.74 -7.22 -12.11
N ALA A 114 -14.12 -6.05 -12.02
CA ALA A 114 -14.06 -5.09 -13.12
C ALA A 114 -13.27 -5.61 -14.33
N ASP A 115 -12.34 -6.53 -14.12
CA ASP A 115 -11.49 -7.09 -15.17
C ASP A 115 -12.04 -8.41 -15.74
N GLY A 116 -13.11 -8.94 -15.13
CA GLY A 116 -13.83 -10.14 -15.60
C GLY A 116 -13.01 -11.42 -15.59
N ARG A 117 -12.00 -11.51 -14.71
CA ARG A 117 -11.11 -12.68 -14.57
C ARG A 117 -11.58 -13.64 -13.50
N THR A 118 -12.29 -13.13 -12.49
CA THR A 118 -12.72 -13.91 -11.33
C THR A 118 -14.00 -13.35 -10.71
N ASP A 119 -14.42 -13.88 -9.56
CA ASP A 119 -15.54 -13.39 -8.77
C ASP A 119 -15.06 -12.43 -7.67
N LEU A 120 -15.97 -11.98 -6.81
CA LEU A 120 -15.62 -11.11 -5.68
C LEU A 120 -14.58 -11.75 -4.75
N ALA A 121 -14.70 -13.06 -4.48
CA ALA A 121 -13.78 -13.75 -3.58
C ALA A 121 -12.36 -13.78 -4.17
N GLY A 122 -12.22 -13.98 -5.48
CA GLY A 122 -10.96 -13.87 -6.18
C GLY A 122 -10.37 -12.46 -6.16
N VAL A 123 -11.18 -11.42 -6.34
CA VAL A 123 -10.72 -10.02 -6.24
C VAL A 123 -10.23 -9.70 -4.83
N VAL A 124 -10.96 -10.16 -3.80
CA VAL A 124 -10.53 -10.01 -2.40
C VAL A 124 -9.26 -10.81 -2.13
N ALA A 125 -9.12 -12.02 -2.68
CA ALA A 125 -7.90 -12.82 -2.55
C ALA A 125 -6.69 -12.13 -3.19
N LEU A 126 -6.85 -11.49 -4.35
CA LEU A 126 -5.80 -10.70 -4.98
C LEU A 126 -5.37 -9.52 -4.09
N ALA A 127 -6.33 -8.83 -3.46
CA ALA A 127 -6.02 -7.73 -2.57
C ALA A 127 -5.32 -8.18 -1.28
N VAL A 128 -5.79 -9.27 -0.66
CA VAL A 128 -5.16 -9.86 0.53
C VAL A 128 -3.76 -10.38 0.21
N HIS A 129 -3.58 -11.02 -0.95
CA HIS A 129 -2.26 -11.46 -1.43
C HIS A 129 -1.30 -10.28 -1.58
N GLY A 130 -1.75 -9.20 -2.24
CA GLY A 130 -1.00 -7.95 -2.35
C GLY A 130 -0.62 -7.38 -0.98
N MET A 131 -1.57 -7.29 -0.04
CA MET A 131 -1.30 -6.81 1.32
C MET A 131 -0.22 -7.64 2.02
N ILE A 132 -0.24 -8.96 1.88
CA ILE A 132 0.73 -9.85 2.56
C ILE A 132 2.11 -9.79 1.91
N VAL A 133 2.19 -9.84 0.58
CA VAL A 133 3.47 -9.90 -0.14
C VAL A 133 4.08 -8.51 -0.29
N ASP A 134 3.26 -7.56 -0.69
CA ASP A 134 3.70 -6.23 -1.07
C ASP A 134 3.57 -5.20 0.05
N GLY A 135 2.91 -5.54 1.16
CA GLY A 135 2.66 -4.66 2.31
C GLY A 135 1.46 -3.74 2.14
N ASP A 136 1.03 -3.52 0.90
CA ASP A 136 -0.06 -2.64 0.50
C ASP A 136 -0.87 -3.25 -0.65
N SER A 137 -2.17 -3.00 -0.68
CA SER A 137 -3.03 -3.29 -1.82
C SER A 137 -4.27 -2.41 -1.81
N LEU A 138 -4.77 -2.03 -2.99
CA LEU A 138 -5.94 -1.18 -3.12
C LEU A 138 -7.08 -1.92 -3.84
N LEU A 139 -8.32 -1.66 -3.44
CA LEU A 139 -9.52 -2.02 -4.18
C LEU A 139 -10.21 -0.74 -4.63
N HIS A 140 -10.50 -0.60 -5.92
CA HIS A 140 -11.25 0.51 -6.47
C HIS A 140 -12.68 0.10 -6.77
N LEU A 141 -13.63 0.80 -6.16
CA LEU A 141 -15.07 0.66 -6.31
C LEU A 141 -15.53 1.51 -7.50
N ILE A 142 -15.95 0.85 -8.58
CA ILE A 142 -16.27 1.49 -9.86
C ILE A 142 -17.77 1.38 -10.10
N GLN A 143 -18.48 2.50 -10.10
CA GLN A 143 -19.88 2.52 -10.52
C GLN A 143 -19.95 2.45 -12.05
N THR A 144 -20.66 1.44 -12.56
CA THR A 144 -20.90 1.28 -14.00
C THR A 144 -22.41 1.27 -14.29
N PRO A 145 -22.84 1.51 -15.55
CA PRO A 145 -24.24 1.33 -15.93
C PRO A 145 -24.79 -0.08 -15.67
N ARG A 146 -23.91 -1.07 -15.52
CA ARG A 146 -24.25 -2.48 -15.22
C ARG A 146 -24.16 -2.82 -13.73
N GLY A 147 -23.99 -1.82 -12.87
CA GLY A 147 -23.83 -1.96 -11.43
C GLY A 147 -22.40 -1.72 -10.93
N LEU A 148 -22.22 -1.84 -9.62
CA LEU A 148 -20.92 -1.70 -8.96
C LEU A 148 -19.95 -2.80 -9.41
N ARG A 149 -18.72 -2.42 -9.70
CA ARG A 149 -17.58 -3.31 -9.95
C ARG A 149 -16.46 -3.00 -8.97
N VAL A 150 -15.58 -3.97 -8.76
CA VAL A 150 -14.42 -3.86 -7.89
C VAL A 150 -13.19 -4.24 -8.71
N ARG A 151 -12.17 -3.38 -8.68
CA ARG A 151 -10.87 -3.67 -9.29
C ARG A 151 -9.81 -3.77 -8.22
N ALA A 152 -9.07 -4.88 -8.20
CA ALA A 152 -7.83 -4.95 -7.44
C ALA A 152 -6.74 -4.13 -8.15
N ILE A 153 -6.12 -3.23 -7.41
CA ILE A 153 -5.03 -2.37 -7.86
C ILE A 153 -3.79 -2.77 -7.06
N PRO A 154 -2.77 -3.33 -7.72
CA PRO A 154 -1.47 -3.59 -7.11
C PRO A 154 -0.87 -2.30 -6.58
N ALA A 155 -0.18 -2.36 -5.44
CA ALA A 155 0.34 -1.15 -4.82
C ALA A 155 1.50 -0.47 -5.59
N GLU A 156 2.12 -1.15 -6.56
CA GLU A 156 3.04 -0.48 -7.52
C GLU A 156 2.35 0.53 -8.45
N GLN A 157 1.02 0.46 -8.56
CA GLN A 157 0.26 1.47 -9.30
C GLN A 157 -0.01 2.72 -8.46
N LEU A 158 0.17 2.67 -7.14
CA LEU A 158 0.14 3.89 -6.34
C LEU A 158 1.38 4.73 -6.70
N ASP A 159 1.17 5.99 -7.04
CA ASP A 159 2.26 6.89 -7.43
C ASP A 159 3.08 7.34 -6.21
N GLU A 160 3.93 6.44 -5.69
CA GLU A 160 4.76 6.66 -4.50
C GLU A 160 5.71 7.87 -4.66
N ALA A 161 6.06 8.22 -5.90
CA ALA A 161 6.90 9.38 -6.20
C ALA A 161 6.14 10.71 -6.03
N LYS A 162 4.81 10.68 -6.03
CA LYS A 162 3.98 11.89 -5.90
C LYS A 162 3.89 12.31 -4.43
N THR A 163 4.69 13.31 -4.08
CA THR A 163 4.65 14.00 -2.79
C THR A 163 4.66 15.50 -3.05
N ALA A 164 3.67 16.22 -2.54
CA ALA A 164 3.49 17.66 -2.80
C ALA A 164 2.65 18.34 -1.71
N ASP A 165 2.96 19.60 -1.41
CA ASP A 165 2.06 20.48 -0.66
C ASP A 165 1.03 21.08 -1.62
N LEU A 166 -0.27 20.96 -1.29
CA LEU A 166 -1.37 21.45 -2.12
C LEU A 166 -1.92 22.80 -1.62
N GLY A 167 -1.36 23.35 -0.54
CA GLY A 167 -1.87 24.55 0.12
C GLY A 167 -3.09 24.27 1.01
N ASP A 168 -3.45 25.26 1.84
CA ASP A 168 -4.58 25.20 2.77
C ASP A 168 -4.54 23.99 3.73
N GLY A 169 -3.33 23.52 4.08
CA GLY A 169 -3.12 22.35 4.93
C GLY A 169 -3.35 21.00 4.24
N ARG A 170 -3.71 20.99 2.96
CA ARG A 170 -3.81 19.76 2.15
C ARG A 170 -2.45 19.39 1.59
N TYR A 171 -2.17 18.10 1.52
CA TYR A 171 -0.88 17.61 1.04
C TYR A 171 -1.00 16.21 0.46
N ILE A 172 -0.01 15.81 -0.32
CA ILE A 172 0.15 14.46 -0.87
C ILE A 172 1.45 13.90 -0.33
N VAL A 173 1.43 12.67 0.18
CA VAL A 173 2.63 11.92 0.54
C VAL A 173 2.50 10.50 -0.02
N GLY A 174 3.49 10.06 -0.80
CA GLY A 174 3.53 8.70 -1.32
C GLY A 174 2.32 8.32 -2.17
N GLY A 175 1.77 9.27 -2.94
CA GLY A 175 0.58 9.04 -3.77
C GLY A 175 -0.76 9.07 -3.01
N VAL A 176 -0.75 9.24 -1.69
CA VAL A 176 -1.96 9.43 -0.87
C VAL A 176 -2.16 10.92 -0.60
N GLU A 177 -3.33 11.44 -0.96
CA GLU A 177 -3.73 12.83 -0.72
C GLU A 177 -4.51 12.94 0.58
N PHE A 178 -4.14 13.91 1.40
CA PHE A 178 -4.74 14.21 2.69
C PHE A 178 -5.44 15.57 2.66
N ALA A 179 -6.60 15.63 3.30
CA ALA A 179 -7.29 16.86 3.61
C ALA A 179 -6.61 17.59 4.78
N ALA A 180 -6.99 18.84 5.03
CA ALA A 180 -6.41 19.68 6.08
C ALA A 180 -6.60 19.11 7.50
N ASP A 181 -7.62 18.27 7.68
CA ASP A 181 -7.90 17.56 8.94
C ASP A 181 -7.11 16.24 9.08
N GLY A 182 -6.27 15.89 8.10
CA GLY A 182 -5.49 14.65 8.08
C GLY A 182 -6.27 13.43 7.59
N THR A 183 -7.53 13.58 7.16
CA THR A 183 -8.28 12.49 6.54
C THR A 183 -7.81 12.24 5.10
N ARG A 184 -7.93 10.99 4.64
CA ARG A 184 -7.57 10.62 3.25
C ARG A 184 -8.62 11.19 2.30
N ALA A 185 -8.18 12.02 1.37
CA ALA A 185 -9.02 12.66 0.37
C ALA A 185 -9.02 11.92 -0.96
N ALA A 186 -7.87 11.40 -1.39
CA ALA A 186 -7.73 10.68 -2.66
C ALA A 186 -6.46 9.81 -2.72
N TYR A 187 -6.43 8.94 -3.72
CA TYR A 187 -5.27 8.15 -4.13
C TYR A 187 -4.89 8.51 -5.56
N TRP A 188 -3.60 8.60 -5.84
CA TRP A 188 -3.06 8.91 -7.15
C TRP A 188 -2.53 7.64 -7.80
N ILE A 189 -3.26 7.13 -8.80
CA ILE A 189 -3.02 5.83 -9.41
C ILE A 189 -2.44 5.98 -10.81
N LEU A 190 -1.28 5.37 -11.05
CA LEU A 190 -0.66 5.25 -12.35
C LEU A 190 -1.54 4.41 -13.29
N PRO A 191 -1.89 4.90 -14.49
CA PRO A 191 -2.75 4.19 -15.43
C PRO A 191 -1.95 3.10 -16.18
N VAL A 192 -1.47 2.11 -15.46
CA VAL A 192 -0.80 0.95 -16.04
C VAL A 192 -1.86 -0.08 -16.41
N LYS A 193 -1.91 -0.46 -17.70
CA LYS A 193 -2.74 -1.60 -18.12
C LYS A 193 -1.97 -2.89 -17.83
N PRO A 194 -2.59 -3.91 -17.23
CA PRO A 194 -1.94 -5.22 -16.98
C PRO A 194 -1.36 -5.90 -18.24
N THR A 195 -1.80 -5.51 -19.44
CA THR A 195 -1.33 -6.03 -20.74
C THR A 195 -0.26 -5.18 -21.42
N GLN A 196 0.21 -4.11 -20.76
CA GLN A 196 1.06 -3.12 -21.41
C GLN A 196 2.52 -3.55 -21.42
N THR A 197 3.05 -3.87 -22.59
CA THR A 197 4.44 -4.31 -22.78
C THR A 197 5.45 -3.15 -22.88
N ALA A 198 4.97 -1.92 -23.09
CA ALA A 198 5.79 -0.71 -23.22
C ALA A 198 5.40 0.34 -22.17
N ILE A 199 6.38 1.03 -21.60
CA ILE A 199 6.12 2.09 -20.61
C ILE A 199 5.57 3.32 -21.36
N THR A 200 4.25 3.49 -21.36
CA THR A 200 3.63 4.77 -21.71
C THR A 200 3.62 5.61 -20.44
N TYR A 201 4.44 6.65 -20.41
CA TYR A 201 4.38 7.65 -19.35
C TYR A 201 3.04 8.39 -19.47
N ALA A 202 2.10 8.01 -18.62
CA ALA A 202 0.84 8.72 -18.46
C ALA A 202 0.77 9.22 -17.01
N PRO A 203 0.30 10.45 -16.78
CA PRO A 203 0.21 11.01 -15.44
C PRO A 203 -0.73 10.17 -14.57
N SER A 204 -0.44 10.10 -13.27
CA SER A 204 -1.32 9.45 -12.30
C SER A 204 -2.69 10.12 -12.28
N ILE A 205 -3.73 9.30 -12.12
CA ILE A 205 -5.12 9.70 -12.07
C ILE A 205 -5.53 9.78 -10.61
N ARG A 206 -6.16 10.90 -10.23
CA ARG A 206 -6.72 11.10 -8.90
C ARG A 206 -8.03 10.34 -8.75
N ILE A 207 -8.12 9.43 -7.77
CA ILE A 207 -9.32 8.68 -7.41
C ILE A 207 -9.75 9.09 -6.00
N PRO A 208 -11.01 9.49 -5.77
CA PRO A 208 -11.50 9.83 -4.44
C PRO A 208 -11.30 8.69 -3.43
N ALA A 209 -10.95 9.03 -2.19
CA ALA A 209 -10.78 8.02 -1.14
C ALA A 209 -12.10 7.29 -0.80
N SER A 210 -13.26 7.89 -1.08
CA SER A 210 -14.58 7.23 -0.94
C SER A 210 -14.74 6.00 -1.84
N ASP A 211 -13.99 5.95 -2.93
CA ASP A 211 -14.09 4.90 -3.94
C ASP A 211 -12.95 3.88 -3.81
N VAL A 212 -12.08 4.02 -2.79
CA VAL A 212 -10.89 3.18 -2.61
C VAL A 212 -10.88 2.55 -1.23
N LEU A 213 -10.69 1.24 -1.18
CA LEU A 213 -10.35 0.52 0.04
C LEU A 213 -8.85 0.25 0.03
N HIS A 214 -8.13 0.68 1.07
CA HIS A 214 -6.70 0.44 1.20
C HIS A 214 -6.43 -0.62 2.27
N LEU A 215 -5.87 -1.75 1.85
CA LEU A 215 -5.42 -2.83 2.71
C LEU A 215 -3.91 -2.68 2.92
N CYS A 216 -3.52 -2.36 4.15
CA CYS A 216 -2.13 -2.10 4.51
C CYS A 216 -1.89 -2.46 5.97
N ALA A 217 -0.63 -2.67 6.32
CA ALA A 217 -0.23 -2.67 7.72
C ALA A 217 -0.08 -1.21 8.21
N PRO A 218 -0.60 -0.83 9.39
CA PRO A 218 -0.57 0.55 9.89
C PRO A 218 0.81 0.92 10.47
N VAL A 219 1.87 0.66 9.70
CA VAL A 219 3.27 0.92 10.07
C VAL A 219 3.75 2.25 9.47
N GLY A 220 3.15 2.69 8.35
CA GLY A 220 3.55 3.89 7.61
C GLY A 220 2.39 4.85 7.32
N ILE A 221 2.44 5.50 6.17
CA ILE A 221 1.37 6.41 5.67
C ILE A 221 0.11 5.62 5.25
N GLY A 222 0.28 4.31 5.05
CA GLY A 222 -0.73 3.37 4.56
C GLY A 222 -2.00 3.33 5.36
#